data_AF-A0A972JGU9-F1
#
_entry.id   AF-A0A972JGU9-F1
#
_cell.length_a   1.000
_cell.length_b   1.000
_cell.length_c   1.000
_cell.angle_alpha   90.00
_cell.angle_beta   90.00
_cell.angle_gamma   90.00
#
_symmetry.space_group_name_H-M   'P 1'
#
loop_
_entity.id
_entity.type
_entity.pdbx_description
1 polymer ?
#
loop_
_entity_poly.entity_id
_entity_poly.type
_entity_poly.pdbx_seq_one_letter_code
_entity_poly.pdbx_strand_id
1 'polypeptide(L)'
;RVTNQTDSSVPGQVQEIERTQNYFALTMLPYYFYGTTYSVEVAIKTNGVFSGYGAPCPISSPGVPMINNCDQHMAQQNSYISTASLNKATAYRFEVSLVDGNDNPVSSQIVDRTLSYFNFSMVPGYIPGGKYMVRVAVRTTGY
;
A
#
# COMPACT_ATOMS: atom_id res chain seq x y z
N ARG A 1 -14.75 -7.03 15.36
CA ARG A 1 -14.26 -5.64 15.27
C ARG A 1 -12.83 -5.66 14.76
N VAL A 2 -12.50 -4.78 13.84
CA VAL A 2 -11.16 -4.63 13.24
C VAL A 2 -10.80 -3.16 13.30
N THR A 3 -9.66 -2.84 13.92
CA THR A 3 -9.22 -1.46 14.14
C THR A 3 -7.87 -1.22 13.49
N ASN A 4 -7.78 -0.22 12.62
CA ASN A 4 -6.54 0.21 12.01
C ASN A 4 -5.59 0.80 13.07
N GLN A 5 -4.34 0.33 13.12
CA GLN A 5 -3.35 0.79 14.09
C GLN A 5 -2.26 1.68 13.47
N THR A 6 -1.85 1.43 12.23
CA THR A 6 -0.62 2.01 11.66
C THR A 6 -0.82 2.83 10.39
N ASP A 7 -1.99 2.79 9.77
CA ASP A 7 -2.25 3.61 8.59
C ASP A 7 -2.57 5.04 9.00
N SER A 8 -1.73 5.97 8.55
CA SER A 8 -1.86 7.39 8.87
C SER A 8 -2.91 8.11 8.01
N SER A 9 -3.38 7.51 6.91
CA SER A 9 -4.43 8.10 6.08
C SER A 9 -5.81 7.99 6.73
N VAL A 10 -6.01 6.98 7.60
CA VAL A 10 -7.26 6.73 8.34
C VAL A 10 -6.99 6.26 9.78
N PRO A 11 -6.41 7.12 10.64
CA PRO A 11 -5.94 6.73 11.95
C PRO A 11 -7.10 6.24 12.84
N GLY A 12 -6.93 5.06 13.44
CA GLY A 12 -7.91 4.50 14.38
C GLY A 12 -9.23 4.07 13.74
N GLN A 13 -9.31 3.92 12.42
CA GLN A 13 -10.51 3.45 11.73
C GLN A 13 -10.99 2.10 12.30
N VAL A 14 -12.24 2.05 12.75
CA VAL A 14 -12.88 0.83 13.26
C VAL A 14 -13.89 0.31 12.25
N GLN A 15 -13.89 -1.00 12.03
CA GLN A 15 -14.83 -1.72 11.18
C GLN A 15 -15.37 -2.95 11.90
N GLU A 16 -16.62 -3.30 11.59
CA GLU A 16 -17.23 -4.54 12.09
C GLU A 16 -17.73 -5.37 10.93
N ILE A 17 -17.56 -6.68 11.05
CA ILE A 17 -18.02 -7.67 10.10
C ILE A 17 -18.66 -8.81 10.90
N GLU A 18 -19.93 -9.08 10.64
CA GLU A 18 -20.64 -10.24 11.19
C GLU A 18 -20.62 -11.36 10.16
N ARG A 19 -20.20 -12.56 10.57
CA ARG A 19 -20.16 -13.75 9.72
C ARG A 19 -20.66 -14.97 10.47
N THR A 20 -21.26 -15.89 9.73
CA THR A 20 -21.63 -17.23 10.25
C THR A 20 -20.46 -18.20 10.24
N GLN A 21 -19.36 -17.88 9.53
CA GLN A 21 -18.13 -18.67 9.50
C GLN A 21 -17.13 -18.12 10.51
N ASN A 22 -16.27 -18.99 11.05
CA ASN A 22 -15.21 -18.66 12.01
C ASN A 22 -13.96 -18.03 11.36
N TYR A 23 -14.09 -17.49 10.15
CA TYR A 23 -13.00 -16.85 9.43
C TYR A 23 -13.50 -15.68 8.58
N PHE A 24 -12.60 -14.75 8.32
CA PHE A 24 -12.76 -13.68 7.36
C PHE A 24 -11.41 -13.41 6.68
N ALA A 25 -11.42 -12.68 5.57
CA ALA A 25 -10.22 -12.14 4.96
C ALA A 25 -10.26 -10.61 5.04
N LEU A 26 -9.11 -9.94 5.12
CA LEU A 26 -9.05 -8.47 5.13
C LEU A 26 -9.73 -7.85 3.90
N THR A 27 -9.71 -8.55 2.75
CA THR A 27 -10.39 -8.14 1.52
C THR A 27 -11.92 -8.17 1.59
N MET A 28 -12.50 -8.75 2.65
CA MET A 28 -13.93 -8.71 2.93
C MET A 28 -14.34 -7.43 3.69
N LEU A 29 -13.37 -6.67 4.19
CA LEU A 29 -13.64 -5.39 4.84
C LEU A 29 -13.88 -4.31 3.77
N PRO A 30 -14.78 -3.33 4.04
CA PRO A 30 -14.95 -2.16 3.18
C PRO A 30 -13.65 -1.39 2.94
N TYR A 31 -12.78 -1.32 3.96
CA TYR A 31 -11.50 -0.63 3.91
C TYR A 31 -10.38 -1.55 4.40
N TYR A 32 -9.30 -1.64 3.62
CA TYR A 32 -8.07 -2.30 4.03
C TYR A 32 -6.93 -1.77 3.18
N PHE A 33 -5.77 -1.66 3.79
CA PHE A 33 -4.55 -1.04 3.29
C PHE A 33 -3.40 -2.04 3.42
N TYR A 34 -2.49 -2.01 2.45
CA TYR A 34 -1.25 -2.80 2.44
C TYR A 34 -0.22 -2.19 3.40
N GLY A 35 0.65 -3.03 3.97
CA GLY A 35 1.66 -2.59 4.93
C GLY A 35 1.10 -2.10 6.27
N THR A 36 -0.19 -2.34 6.52
CA THR A 36 -0.90 -1.88 7.71
C THR A 36 -1.15 -3.01 8.70
N THR A 37 -1.00 -2.71 9.98
CA THR A 37 -1.37 -3.57 11.11
C THR A 37 -2.76 -3.20 11.62
N TYR A 38 -3.59 -4.22 11.84
CA TYR A 38 -4.94 -4.12 12.38
C TYR A 38 -5.04 -4.88 13.69
N SER A 39 -5.73 -4.31 14.67
CA SER A 39 -6.15 -5.02 15.86
C SER A 39 -7.50 -5.69 15.61
N VAL A 40 -7.58 -7.01 15.78
CA VAL A 40 -8.79 -7.81 15.55
C VAL A 40 -9.33 -8.33 16.87
N GLU A 41 -10.61 -8.09 17.10
CA GLU A 41 -11.35 -8.55 18.27
C GLU A 41 -12.62 -9.28 17.84
N VAL A 42 -12.87 -10.44 18.45
CA VAL A 42 -13.97 -11.34 18.06
C VAL A 42 -15.01 -11.43 19.18
N ALA A 43 -16.28 -11.37 18.80
CA ALA A 43 -17.42 -11.66 19.67
C ALA A 43 -18.26 -12.76 19.04
N ILE A 44 -18.88 -13.62 19.86
CA ILE A 44 -19.67 -14.76 19.41
C ILE A 44 -21.15 -14.44 19.63
N LYS A 45 -21.98 -14.74 18.63
CA LYS A 45 -23.43 -14.53 18.70
C LYS A 45 -24.15 -15.82 19.07
N THR A 46 -24.91 -15.80 20.16
CA THR A 46 -25.76 -16.90 20.62
C THR A 46 -27.17 -16.37 20.85
N ASN A 47 -28.18 -17.03 20.29
CA ASN A 47 -29.60 -16.62 20.39
C ASN A 47 -29.83 -15.13 20.00
N GLY A 48 -29.12 -14.64 18.99
CA GLY A 48 -29.25 -13.28 18.50
C GLY A 48 -28.46 -12.22 19.28
N VAL A 49 -27.82 -12.58 20.39
CA VAL A 49 -27.04 -11.66 21.24
C VAL A 49 -25.55 -11.95 21.13
N PHE A 50 -24.75 -10.90 20.98
CA PHE A 50 -23.29 -11.00 20.97
C PHE A 50 -22.72 -11.06 22.40
N SER A 51 -21.68 -11.86 22.58
CA SER A 51 -20.81 -11.80 23.75
C SER A 51 -20.01 -10.49 23.80
N GLY A 52 -19.27 -10.29 24.89
CA GLY A 52 -18.16 -9.34 24.88
C GLY A 52 -17.11 -9.72 23.83
N TYR A 53 -16.36 -8.73 23.36
CA TYR A 53 -15.18 -8.95 22.53
C TYR A 53 -14.08 -9.62 23.35
N GLY A 54 -13.41 -10.60 22.74
CA GLY A 54 -12.18 -11.17 23.28
C GLY A 54 -10.98 -10.21 23.21
N ALA A 55 -9.82 -10.69 23.65
CA ALA A 55 -8.59 -9.90 23.62
C ALA A 55 -8.20 -9.49 22.17
N PRO A 56 -7.66 -8.26 21.98
CA PRO A 56 -7.21 -7.81 20.68
C PRO A 56 -6.00 -8.60 20.19
N CYS A 57 -6.03 -9.01 18.92
CA CYS A 57 -4.91 -9.66 18.24
C CYS A 57 -4.42 -8.79 17.07
N PRO A 58 -3.17 -8.33 17.08
CA PRO A 58 -2.61 -7.59 15.95
C PRO A 58 -2.30 -8.53 14.78
N ILE A 59 -2.80 -8.20 13.60
CA ILE A 59 -2.46 -8.85 12.33
C ILE A 59 -1.95 -7.82 11.34
N SER A 60 -0.94 -8.18 10.56
CA SER A 60 -0.40 -7.31 9.51
C SER A 60 -0.83 -7.79 8.13
N SER A 61 -1.31 -6.85 7.32
CA SER A 61 -1.51 -7.08 5.89
C SER A 61 -0.17 -7.29 5.17
N PRO A 62 -0.15 -7.90 3.97
CA PRO A 62 1.05 -7.97 3.15
C PRO A 62 1.67 -6.58 2.92
N GLY A 63 3.00 -6.51 2.89
CA GLY A 63 3.72 -5.27 2.62
C GLY A 63 3.53 -4.77 1.19
N VAL A 64 3.87 -3.49 0.98
CA VAL A 64 3.98 -2.93 -0.37
C VAL A 64 5.28 -3.46 -1.02
N PRO A 65 5.22 -4.05 -2.22
CA PRO A 65 6.39 -4.60 -2.89
C PRO A 65 7.38 -3.49 -3.27
N MET A 66 8.66 -3.86 -3.35
CA MET A 66 9.70 -2.99 -3.86
C MET A 66 9.60 -2.81 -5.38
N ILE A 67 10.39 -1.87 -5.92
CA ILE A 67 10.58 -1.71 -7.35
C ILE A 67 11.40 -2.89 -7.89
N ASN A 68 10.99 -3.45 -9.01
CA ASN A 68 11.66 -4.60 -9.65
C ASN A 68 12.97 -4.21 -10.34
N ASN A 69 13.09 -2.93 -10.72
CA ASN A 69 14.18 -2.39 -11.52
C ASN A 69 15.24 -1.65 -10.69
N CYS A 70 15.42 -2.01 -9.42
CA CYS A 70 16.47 -1.43 -8.59
C CYS A 70 17.86 -1.73 -9.17
N ASP A 71 18.79 -0.78 -9.01
CA ASP A 71 20.19 -0.87 -9.45
C ASP A 71 20.37 -1.09 -10.96
N GLN A 72 19.35 -0.79 -11.76
CA GLN A 72 19.40 -0.90 -13.22
C GLN A 72 19.60 0.47 -13.88
N HIS A 73 20.39 0.48 -14.97
CA HIS A 73 20.49 1.64 -15.86
C HIS A 73 19.40 1.56 -16.94
N MET A 74 18.47 2.52 -16.92
CA MET A 74 17.42 2.62 -17.93
C MET A 74 17.94 3.36 -19.17
N ALA A 75 18.22 2.62 -20.23
CA ALA A 75 18.77 3.18 -21.47
C ALA A 75 17.75 4.00 -22.28
N GLN A 76 16.46 3.74 -22.12
CA GLN A 76 15.39 4.46 -22.82
C GLN A 76 14.42 5.07 -21.83
N GLN A 77 13.94 6.28 -22.13
CA GLN A 77 13.00 7.00 -21.28
C GLN A 77 11.62 6.29 -21.19
N ASN A 78 11.28 5.47 -22.19
CA ASN A 78 10.03 4.70 -22.25
C ASN A 78 10.13 3.32 -21.57
N SER A 79 11.31 2.92 -21.07
CA SER A 79 11.47 1.66 -20.36
C SER A 79 10.58 1.63 -19.11
N TYR A 80 9.87 0.52 -18.92
CA TYR A 80 8.94 0.37 -17.79
C TYR A 80 9.70 0.07 -16.50
N ILE A 81 9.49 0.94 -15.52
CA ILE A 81 9.91 0.75 -14.12
C ILE A 81 8.67 0.26 -13.38
N SER A 82 8.74 -0.96 -12.86
CA SER A 82 7.57 -1.68 -12.35
C SER A 82 7.74 -2.14 -10.91
N THR A 83 6.61 -2.39 -10.26
CA THR A 83 6.51 -3.17 -9.04
C THR A 83 5.57 -4.36 -9.26
N ALA A 84 5.53 -5.30 -8.30
CA ALA A 84 4.58 -6.39 -8.36
C ALA A 84 3.14 -5.87 -8.32
N SER A 85 2.28 -6.40 -9.22
CA SER A 85 0.85 -6.08 -9.19
C SER A 85 0.20 -6.74 -7.99
N LEU A 86 -0.46 -5.95 -7.15
CA LEU A 86 -1.16 -6.43 -5.97
C LEU A 86 -2.66 -6.59 -6.23
N ASN A 87 -3.25 -7.64 -5.67
CA ASN A 87 -4.68 -7.89 -5.78
C ASN A 87 -5.47 -6.72 -5.16
N LYS A 88 -6.52 -6.25 -5.85
CA LYS A 88 -7.39 -5.15 -5.42
C LYS A 88 -6.71 -3.79 -5.17
N ALA A 89 -5.44 -3.63 -5.55
CA ALA A 89 -4.86 -2.31 -5.72
C ALA A 89 -5.57 -1.61 -6.89
N THR A 90 -6.03 -0.39 -6.65
CA THR A 90 -6.74 0.45 -7.63
C THR A 90 -5.86 1.57 -8.17
N ALA A 91 -4.86 1.99 -7.39
CA ALA A 91 -3.88 2.96 -7.80
C ALA A 91 -2.52 2.70 -7.14
N TYR A 92 -1.50 3.19 -7.80
CA TYR A 92 -0.10 3.18 -7.40
C TYR A 92 0.40 4.61 -7.45
N ARG A 93 1.11 5.03 -6.40
CA ARG A 93 1.81 6.30 -6.34
C ARG A 93 3.30 6.02 -6.32
N PHE A 94 4.00 6.48 -7.34
CA PHE A 94 5.45 6.41 -7.42
C PHE A 94 6.04 7.76 -7.01
N GLU A 95 6.84 7.77 -5.95
CA GLU A 95 7.69 8.90 -5.59
C GLU A 95 9.05 8.67 -6.24
N VAL A 96 9.41 9.54 -7.19
CA VAL A 96 10.65 9.48 -7.96
C VAL A 96 11.52 10.64 -7.52
N SER A 97 12.57 10.34 -6.75
CA SER A 97 13.51 11.34 -6.22
C SER A 97 14.81 11.30 -7.01
N LEU A 98 15.16 12.40 -7.66
CA LEU A 98 16.52 12.62 -8.14
C LEU A 98 17.45 12.73 -6.93
N VAL A 99 18.58 12.02 -6.94
CA VAL A 99 19.57 12.06 -5.87
C VAL A 99 20.94 12.52 -6.37
N ASP A 100 21.74 13.08 -5.46
CA ASP A 100 23.13 13.44 -5.72
C ASP A 100 24.08 12.22 -5.63
N GLY A 101 25.39 12.45 -5.77
CA GLY A 101 26.40 11.39 -5.67
C GLY A 101 26.51 10.73 -4.29
N ASN A 102 25.91 11.33 -3.26
CA ASN A 102 25.86 10.83 -1.89
C ASN A 102 24.46 10.30 -1.51
N ASP A 103 23.60 10.04 -2.50
CA ASP A 103 22.24 9.53 -2.30
C ASP A 103 21.28 10.48 -1.55
N ASN A 104 21.59 11.77 -1.49
CA ASN A 104 20.69 12.76 -0.92
C ASN A 104 19.64 13.21 -1.95
N PRO A 105 18.35 13.27 -1.59
CA PRO A 105 17.30 13.75 -2.49
C PRO A 105 17.49 15.23 -2.83
N VAL A 106 17.59 15.51 -4.13
CA VAL A 106 17.69 16.86 -4.70
C VAL A 106 16.31 17.39 -5.07
N SER A 107 15.48 16.54 -5.67
CA SER A 107 14.09 16.87 -6.02
C SER A 107 13.25 15.61 -6.11
N SER A 108 11.99 15.67 -5.67
CA SER A 108 11.03 14.56 -5.80
C SER A 108 9.89 14.91 -6.75
N GLN A 109 9.44 13.93 -7.51
CA GLN A 109 8.25 13.98 -8.36
C GLN A 109 7.30 12.86 -7.98
N ILE A 110 6.00 13.14 -8.05
CA ILE A 110 4.95 12.15 -7.80
C ILE A 110 4.33 11.74 -9.12
N VAL A 111 4.25 10.43 -9.37
CA VAL A 111 3.60 9.85 -10.54
C VAL A 111 2.50 8.90 -10.06
N ASP A 112 1.25 9.32 -10.19
CA ASP A 112 0.08 8.50 -9.86
C ASP A 112 -0.38 7.70 -11.08
N ARG A 113 -0.58 6.40 -10.91
CA ARG A 113 -0.94 5.45 -11.97
C ARG A 113 -2.00 4.47 -11.51
N THR A 114 -2.84 4.02 -12.43
CA THR A 114 -3.72 2.85 -12.22
C THR A 114 -3.00 1.52 -12.50
N LEU A 115 -1.81 1.58 -13.09
CA LEU A 115 -0.98 0.43 -13.45
C LEU A 115 0.24 0.34 -12.52
N SER A 116 0.75 -0.86 -12.29
CA SER A 116 1.89 -1.14 -11.40
C SER A 116 3.26 -0.79 -12.02
N TYR A 117 3.29 0.12 -12.99
CA TYR A 117 4.52 0.60 -13.63
C TYR A 117 4.39 2.05 -14.05
N PHE A 118 5.52 2.73 -14.20
CA PHE A 118 5.66 4.02 -14.88
C PHE A 118 6.90 3.99 -15.79
N ASN A 119 7.17 5.10 -16.48
CA ASN A 119 8.43 5.31 -17.18
C ASN A 119 8.86 6.77 -17.02
N PHE A 120 10.10 7.10 -17.36
CA PHE A 120 10.63 8.45 -17.18
C PHE A 120 9.95 9.52 -18.04
N SER A 121 9.20 9.12 -19.09
CA SER A 121 8.40 10.08 -19.88
C SER A 121 7.22 10.67 -19.11
N MET A 122 6.85 10.01 -18.02
CA MET A 122 5.80 10.45 -17.10
C MET A 122 6.36 11.23 -15.91
N VAL A 123 7.68 11.43 -15.82
CA VAL A 123 8.34 12.16 -14.74
C VAL A 123 8.67 13.57 -15.23
N PRO A 124 7.96 14.61 -14.77
CA PRO A 124 8.22 15.98 -15.20
C PRO A 124 9.64 16.41 -14.83
N GLY A 125 10.36 17.00 -15.79
CA GLY A 125 11.70 17.55 -15.55
C GLY A 125 12.76 16.50 -15.22
N TYR A 126 12.57 15.23 -15.58
CA TYR A 126 13.61 14.22 -15.39
C TYR A 126 14.91 14.62 -16.13
N ILE A 127 16.05 14.37 -15.49
CA ILE A 127 17.39 14.61 -16.01
C ILE A 127 17.96 13.27 -16.53
N PRO A 128 18.31 13.17 -17.83
CA PRO A 128 19.01 12.01 -18.38
C PRO A 128 20.35 11.75 -17.67
N GLY A 129 20.64 10.49 -17.36
CA GLY A 129 21.87 10.09 -16.65
C GLY A 129 21.87 10.39 -15.14
N GLY A 130 20.81 11.02 -14.61
CA GLY A 130 20.65 11.22 -13.17
C GLY A 130 20.44 9.91 -12.42
N LYS A 131 20.87 9.87 -11.15
CA LYS A 131 20.58 8.77 -10.21
C LYS A 131 19.24 9.04 -9.54
N TYR A 132 18.39 8.03 -9.43
CA TYR A 132 17.06 8.17 -8.83
C TYR A 132 16.82 7.12 -7.75
N MET A 133 16.16 7.55 -6.68
CA MET A 133 15.50 6.66 -5.73
C MET A 133 14.01 6.66 -6.02
N VAL A 134 13.41 5.46 -6.03
CA VAL A 134 11.98 5.31 -6.30
C VAL A 134 11.33 4.59 -5.13
N ARG A 135 10.26 5.19 -4.60
CA ARG A 135 9.38 4.58 -3.61
C ARG A 135 7.99 4.40 -4.20
N VAL A 136 7.27 3.41 -3.71
CA VAL A 136 5.91 3.11 -4.16
C VAL A 136 4.96 3.02 -2.97
N ALA A 137 3.79 3.62 -3.12
CA ALA A 137 2.64 3.43 -2.26
C ALA A 137 1.48 2.88 -3.10
N VAL A 138 0.60 2.11 -2.46
CA VAL A 138 -0.56 1.51 -3.12
C VAL A 138 -1.84 1.94 -2.45
N ARG A 139 -2.89 2.05 -3.25
CA ARG A 139 -4.23 2.42 -2.82
C ARG A 139 -5.20 1.33 -3.21
N THR A 140 -6.01 0.86 -2.29
CA THR A 140 -7.07 -0.13 -2.52
C THR A 140 -8.41 0.57 -2.73
N THR A 141 -9.46 -0.18 -3.11
CA THR A 141 -10.83 0.34 -3.11
C THR A 141 -11.19 0.75 -1.67
N GLY A 142 -11.39 2.05 -1.42
CA GLY A 142 -11.74 2.52 -0.08
C GLY A 142 -11.59 4.02 0.11
N TYR A 143 -10.57 4.66 -0.48
CA TYR A 143 -10.44 6.11 -0.65
C TYR A 143 -9.42 6.41 -1.73
#